data_AF-A0A7X0XAJ9-F1
#
_entry.id   AF-A0A7X0XAJ9-F1
#
_cell.length_a   1.000
_cell.length_b   1.000
_cell.length_c   1.000
_cell.angle_alpha   90.00
_cell.angle_beta   90.00
_cell.angle_gamma   90.00
#
_symmetry.space_group_name_H-M   'P 1'
#
loop_
_entity.id
_entity.type
_entity.pdbx_description
1 polymer ?
#
loop_
_entity_poly.entity_id
_entity_poly.type
_entity_poly.pdbx_seq_one_letter_code
_entity_poly.pdbx_strand_id
1 'polypeptide(L)'
;MNMENININELKTTIISEIKNNHYETLRYVLFNDKDRTPYAVHLFWDDGKFIVNSRDERSYVIGKSFEFNSFEEAKERFFRNLFLTVEISRSDVAGGHKADYPSPLWGE
;
A
#
# COMPACT_ATOMS: atom_id res chain seq x y z
N MET A 1 1.05 30.25 -1.80
CA MET A 1 0.20 29.21 -2.41
C MET A 1 -0.40 28.44 -1.24
N ASN A 2 -1.65 28.72 -0.87
CA ASN A 2 -2.25 28.18 0.36
C ASN A 2 -2.95 26.85 0.03
N MET A 3 -2.57 25.83 0.79
CA MET A 3 -2.70 24.40 0.52
C MET A 3 -3.99 23.81 1.12
N GLU A 4 -5.09 24.57 1.03
CA GLU A 4 -6.38 24.14 1.56
C GLU A 4 -7.18 23.43 0.46
N ASN A 5 -7.45 22.14 0.71
CA ASN A 5 -8.23 21.18 -0.07
C ASN A 5 -7.42 20.18 -0.93
N ILE A 6 -6.51 19.43 -0.29
CA ILE A 6 -6.28 18.05 -0.76
C ILE A 6 -7.64 17.34 -0.65
N ASN A 7 -8.28 17.10 -1.78
CA ASN A 7 -9.50 16.29 -1.80
C ASN A 7 -9.10 14.82 -1.63
N ILE A 8 -8.93 14.40 -0.37
CA ILE A 8 -8.57 13.03 0.00
C ILE A 8 -9.54 12.02 -0.65
N ASN A 9 -10.80 12.38 -0.86
CA ASN A 9 -11.77 11.48 -1.51
C ASN A 9 -11.46 11.28 -3.00
N GLU A 10 -11.05 12.32 -3.72
CA GLU A 10 -10.59 12.18 -5.12
C GLU A 10 -9.32 11.33 -5.18
N LEU A 11 -8.35 11.58 -4.31
CA LEU A 11 -7.11 10.79 -4.26
C LEU A 11 -7.38 9.30 -3.95
N LYS A 12 -8.24 9.03 -2.96
CA LYS A 12 -8.72 7.68 -2.65
C LYS A 12 -9.39 7.04 -3.85
N THR A 13 -10.26 7.76 -4.55
CA THR A 13 -10.98 7.26 -5.73
C THR A 13 -10.02 6.88 -6.85
N THR A 14 -8.99 7.70 -7.10
CA THR A 14 -7.92 7.40 -8.07
C THR A 14 -7.21 6.10 -7.72
N ILE A 15 -6.76 5.94 -6.48
CA ILE A 15 -6.06 4.71 -6.04
C ILE A 15 -6.98 3.48 -6.14
N ILE A 16 -8.22 3.58 -5.67
CA ILE A 16 -9.18 2.46 -5.71
C ILE A 16 -9.48 2.03 -7.16
N SER A 17 -9.58 2.99 -8.09
CA SER A 17 -9.81 2.69 -9.51
C SER A 17 -8.62 1.94 -10.11
N GLU A 18 -7.40 2.35 -9.78
CA GLU A 18 -6.19 1.70 -10.25
C GLU A 18 -5.97 0.32 -9.59
N ILE A 19 -6.34 0.14 -8.32
CA ILE A 19 -6.36 -1.18 -7.66
C ILE A 19 -7.27 -2.15 -8.41
N LYS A 20 -8.48 -1.73 -8.80
CA LYS A 20 -9.41 -2.56 -9.58
C LYS A 20 -8.87 -2.89 -10.96
N ASN A 21 -8.27 -1.92 -11.65
CA ASN A 21 -7.68 -2.13 -12.97
C ASN A 21 -6.50 -3.11 -12.96
N ASN A 22 -5.78 -3.20 -11.83
CA ASN A 22 -4.67 -4.12 -11.64
C ASN A 22 -5.06 -5.44 -10.94
N HIS A 23 -6.35 -5.64 -10.62
CA HIS A 23 -6.85 -6.81 -9.88
C HIS A 23 -6.20 -6.99 -8.48
N TYR A 24 -5.90 -5.90 -7.79
CA TYR A 24 -5.22 -5.88 -6.49
C TYR A 24 -6.18 -5.80 -5.29
N GLU A 25 -7.48 -6.04 -5.48
CA GLU A 25 -8.50 -5.86 -4.44
C GLU A 25 -8.31 -6.75 -3.21
N THR A 26 -7.64 -7.89 -3.38
CA THR A 26 -7.37 -8.84 -2.29
C THR A 26 -6.09 -8.53 -1.53
N LEU A 27 -5.28 -7.57 -1.98
CA LEU A 27 -4.12 -7.10 -1.24
C LEU A 27 -4.55 -6.27 -0.04
N ARG A 28 -3.77 -6.33 1.03
CA ARG A 28 -3.97 -5.47 2.21
C ARG A 28 -3.35 -4.11 1.98
N TYR A 29 -4.16 -3.07 2.06
CA TYR A 29 -3.70 -1.69 1.98
C TYR A 29 -4.56 -0.77 2.83
N VAL A 30 -4.00 0.38 3.22
CA VAL A 30 -4.68 1.40 4.02
C VAL A 30 -4.45 2.76 3.38
N LEU A 31 -5.55 3.49 3.13
CA LEU A 31 -5.52 4.82 2.51
C LEU A 31 -5.94 5.91 3.50
N PHE A 32 -5.03 6.84 3.77
CA PHE A 32 -5.21 8.04 4.58
C PHE A 32 -5.76 7.75 5.99
N ASN A 33 -5.20 6.71 6.63
CA ASN A 33 -5.38 6.42 8.05
C ASN A 33 -4.04 5.94 8.62
N ASP A 34 -3.32 6.83 9.27
CA ASP A 34 -2.01 6.61 9.89
C ASP A 34 -2.10 5.77 11.18
N LYS A 35 -3.28 5.76 11.81
CA LYS A 35 -3.55 5.03 13.06
C LYS A 35 -3.95 3.57 12.83
N ASP A 36 -4.28 3.20 11.60
CA ASP A 36 -4.62 1.82 11.26
C ASP A 36 -3.41 0.91 11.49
N ARG A 37 -3.68 -0.29 12.01
CA ARG A 37 -2.65 -1.28 12.33
C ARG A 37 -2.85 -2.58 11.57
N THR A 38 -3.46 -2.57 10.39
CA THR A 38 -3.66 -3.78 9.59
C THR A 38 -2.31 -4.44 9.29
N PRO A 39 -2.06 -5.67 9.79
CA PRO A 39 -0.80 -6.38 9.52
C PRO A 39 -0.64 -6.68 8.03
N TYR A 40 0.61 -6.67 7.56
CA TYR A 40 0.98 -6.90 6.15
C TYR A 40 0.44 -5.87 5.14
N ALA A 41 -0.13 -4.75 5.60
CA ALA A 41 -0.68 -3.74 4.71
C ALA A 41 0.41 -2.81 4.15
N VAL A 42 0.17 -2.32 2.93
CA VAL A 42 0.84 -1.12 2.40
C VAL A 42 0.00 0.10 2.77
N HIS A 43 0.59 1.07 3.44
CA HIS A 43 -0.09 2.31 3.82
C HIS A 43 0.32 3.44 2.86
N LEU A 44 -0.64 4.30 2.53
CA LEU A 44 -0.43 5.62 1.95
C LEU A 44 -1.27 6.63 2.72
N PHE A 45 -0.65 7.59 3.38
CA PHE A 45 -1.35 8.63 4.15
C PHE A 45 -0.66 9.99 4.02
N TRP A 46 -1.32 11.04 4.50
CA TRP A 46 -0.77 12.40 4.55
C TRP A 46 -0.41 12.73 6.00
N ASP A 47 0.82 13.17 6.22
CA ASP A 47 1.33 13.58 7.53
C ASP A 47 2.33 14.73 7.35
N ASP A 48 2.22 15.74 8.21
CA ASP A 48 3.09 16.93 8.24
C ASP A 48 3.51 17.52 6.86
N GLY A 49 2.54 17.69 5.95
CA GLY A 49 2.82 18.28 4.64
C GLY A 49 3.42 17.32 3.60
N LYS A 50 3.45 16.02 3.89
CA LYS A 50 4.02 14.97 3.04
C LYS A 50 3.06 13.82 2.85
N PHE A 51 3.13 13.17 1.68
CA PHE A 51 2.58 11.84 1.49
C PHE A 51 3.59 10.81 2.01
N ILE A 52 3.14 9.92 2.88
CA ILE A 52 3.93 8.86 3.50
C ILE A 52 3.50 7.51 2.95
N VAL A 53 4.45 6.70 2.49
CA VAL A 53 4.24 5.31 2.06
C VAL A 53 5.10 4.37 2.87
N ASN A 54 4.50 3.33 3.47
CA ASN A 54 5.25 2.25 4.14
C ASN A 54 4.53 0.90 4.06
N SER A 55 5.23 -0.17 4.41
CA SER A 55 4.69 -1.53 4.51
C SER A 55 4.77 -2.03 5.95
N ARG A 56 3.86 -2.92 6.34
CA ARG A 56 3.77 -3.45 7.70
C ARG A 56 4.15 -4.93 7.79
N ASP A 57 4.68 -5.34 8.94
CA ASP A 57 4.88 -6.75 9.30
C ASP A 57 3.65 -7.36 9.98
N GLU A 58 3.79 -8.58 10.49
CA GLU A 58 2.74 -9.32 11.20
C GLU A 58 2.31 -8.65 12.52
N ARG A 59 3.17 -7.80 13.08
CA ARG A 59 2.93 -7.03 14.32
C ARG A 59 2.52 -5.59 14.04
N SER A 60 2.32 -5.26 12.77
CA SER A 60 1.99 -3.92 12.27
C SER A 60 3.12 -2.90 12.43
N TYR A 61 4.36 -3.33 12.63
CA TYR A 61 5.51 -2.44 12.61
C TYR A 61 5.90 -2.08 11.18
N VAL A 62 6.47 -0.88 10.98
CA VAL A 62 7.01 -0.50 9.67
C VAL A 62 8.18 -1.42 9.32
N ILE A 63 8.10 -2.09 8.18
CA ILE A 63 9.24 -2.82 7.62
C ILE A 63 10.08 -1.86 6.79
N GLY A 64 11.38 -1.83 7.08
CA GLY A 64 12.32 -0.98 6.37
C GLY A 64 12.12 0.49 6.73
N LYS A 65 11.88 1.33 5.72
CA LYS A 65 11.68 2.78 5.91
C LYS A 65 10.32 3.25 5.40
N SER A 66 9.82 4.32 6.02
CA SER A 66 8.78 5.15 5.42
C SER A 66 9.38 6.00 4.30
N PHE A 67 8.66 6.14 3.20
CA PHE A 67 9.02 7.00 2.08
C PHE A 67 8.14 8.25 2.14
N GLU A 68 8.76 9.42 1.98
CA GLU A 68 8.09 10.72 2.08
C GLU A 68 8.14 11.43 0.74
N PHE A 69 7.00 11.97 0.31
CA PHE A 69 6.86 12.62 -0.99
C PHE A 69 6.13 13.94 -0.87
N ASN A 70 6.50 14.89 -1.73
CA ASN A 70 5.77 16.15 -1.89
C ASN A 70 4.61 16.01 -2.87
N SER A 71 4.71 15.06 -3.81
CA SER A 71 3.74 14.84 -4.87
C SER A 71 2.90 13.60 -4.59
N PHE A 72 1.59 13.70 -4.84
CA PHE A 72 0.70 12.55 -4.81
C PHE A 72 1.10 11.49 -5.83
N GLU A 73 1.52 11.89 -7.03
CA GLU A 73 1.86 10.95 -8.10
C GLU A 73 3.08 10.09 -7.74
N GLU A 74 4.12 10.69 -7.15
CA GLU A 74 5.29 9.94 -6.67
C GLU A 74 4.93 8.96 -5.54
N ALA A 75 4.06 9.40 -4.62
CA ALA A 75 3.58 8.55 -3.53
C ALA A 75 2.72 7.39 -4.05
N LYS A 76 1.84 7.65 -5.02
CA LYS A 76 0.99 6.66 -5.68
C LYS A 76 1.85 5.63 -6.41
N GLU A 77 2.85 6.06 -7.18
CA GLU A 77 3.79 5.16 -7.86
C GLU A 77 4.52 4.25 -6.84
N ARG A 78 5.03 4.84 -5.75
CA ARG A 78 5.71 4.07 -4.70
C ARG A 78 4.78 3.07 -4.03
N PHE A 79 3.53 3.46 -3.76
CA PHE A 79 2.49 2.64 -3.18
C PHE A 79 2.19 1.41 -4.06
N PHE A 80 1.93 1.61 -5.35
CA PHE A 80 1.70 0.49 -6.29
C PHE A 80 2.94 -0.38 -6.48
N ARG A 81 4.14 0.20 -6.46
CA ARG A 81 5.39 -0.58 -6.46
C ARG A 81 5.49 -1.50 -5.23
N ASN A 82 5.05 -1.05 -4.06
CA ASN A 82 5.01 -1.90 -2.87
C ASN A 82 3.98 -3.03 -3.01
N LEU A 83 2.78 -2.74 -3.53
CA LEU A 83 1.76 -3.77 -3.79
C LEU A 83 2.25 -4.82 -4.80
N PHE A 84 2.90 -4.39 -5.88
CA PHE A 84 3.53 -5.28 -6.85
C PHE A 84 4.57 -6.19 -6.19
N LEU A 85 5.46 -5.63 -5.37
CA LEU A 85 6.48 -6.42 -4.66
C LEU A 85 5.85 -7.42 -3.68
N THR A 86 4.75 -7.07 -3.01
CA THR A 86 3.99 -8.01 -2.18
C THR A 86 3.53 -9.22 -3.00
N VAL A 87 3.00 -9.01 -4.21
CA VAL A 87 2.60 -10.10 -5.11
C VAL A 87 3.79 -10.98 -5.50
N GLU A 88 4.88 -10.39 -5.95
CA GLU A 88 6.04 -11.16 -6.41
C GLU A 88 6.69 -11.97 -5.28
N ILE A 89 6.80 -11.39 -4.08
CA ILE A 89 7.36 -12.09 -2.91
C ILE A 89 6.44 -13.23 -2.49
N SER A 90 5.14 -12.98 -2.33
CA SER A 90 4.20 -14.02 -1.89
C SER A 90 4.05 -15.16 -2.90
N ARG A 91 4.11 -14.88 -4.21
CA ARG A 91 4.19 -15.92 -5.24
C ARG A 91 5.45 -16.76 -5.11
N SER A 92 6.59 -16.11 -4.92
CA SER A 92 7.88 -16.80 -4.73
C SER A 92 7.85 -17.70 -3.49
N ASP A 93 7.28 -17.21 -2.38
CA ASP A 93 7.16 -17.96 -1.14
C ASP A 93 6.27 -19.20 -1.30
N VAL A 94 5.09 -19.04 -1.91
CA VAL A 94 4.16 -20.15 -2.18
C VAL A 94 4.79 -21.17 -3.12
N ALA A 95 5.47 -20.73 -4.18
CA ALA A 95 6.19 -21.62 -5.09
C ALA A 95 7.34 -22.38 -4.40
N GLY A 96 7.94 -21.78 -3.37
CA GLY A 96 8.94 -22.40 -2.50
C GLY A 96 8.37 -23.37 -1.44
N GLY A 97 7.04 -23.53 -1.37
CA GLY A 97 6.38 -24.35 -0.36
C GLY A 97 6.19 -23.66 0.99
N HIS A 98 6.41 -22.34 1.06
CA HIS A 98 6.11 -21.54 2.25
C HIS A 98 4.64 -21.15 2.29
N LYS A 99 4.14 -20.93 3.50
CA LYS A 99 2.77 -20.44 3.70
C LYS A 99 2.72 -18.94 3.45
N ALA A 100 1.72 -18.47 2.69
CA ALA A 100 1.47 -17.04 2.53
C ALA A 100 1.06 -16.37 3.84
N ASP A 101 1.45 -15.10 4.00
CA ASP A 101 1.11 -14.26 5.17
C ASP A 101 -0.40 -14.11 5.39
N TYR A 102 -1.17 -14.09 4.30
CA TYR A 102 -2.63 -14.08 4.30
C TYR A 102 -3.19 -14.68 3.00
N PRO A 103 -4.44 -15.17 2.97
CA PRO A 103 -5.04 -15.73 1.75
C PRO A 103 -5.25 -14.66 0.67
N SER A 104 -4.87 -14.97 -0.57
CA SER A 104 -5.17 -14.16 -1.75
C SER A 104 -5.06 -15.02 -3.01
N PRO A 105 -5.97 -14.88 -3.99
CA PRO A 105 -5.88 -15.57 -5.28
C PRO A 105 -4.65 -15.13 -6.11
N LEU A 106 -4.00 -14.03 -5.73
CA LEU A 106 -2.85 -13.49 -6.46
C LEU A 106 -1.56 -14.31 -6.27
N TRP A 107 -1.49 -15.17 -5.26
CA TRP A 107 -0.29 -15.94 -4.95
C TRP A 107 -0.04 -17.12 -5.89
N GLY A 108 -1.03 -17.51 -6.71
CA GLY A 108 -0.92 -18.65 -7.62
C GLY A 108 -1.30 -20.00 -7.00
N GLU A 109 -2.25 -19.99 -6.04
CA GLU A 109 -2.91 -21.20 -5.50
C GLU A 109 -3.81 -21.89 -6.54
#